data_AF-A0A2W4LB14-F1
#
_entry.id   AF-A0A2W4LB14-F1
#
_cell.length_a   1.000
_cell.length_b   1.000
_cell.length_c   1.000
_cell.angle_alpha   90.00
_cell.angle_beta   90.00
_cell.angle_gamma   90.00
#
_symmetry.space_group_name_H-M   'P 1'
#
loop_
_entity.id
_entity.type
_entity.pdbx_description
1 polymer ?
#
loop_
_entity_poly.entity_id
_entity_poly.type
_entity_poly.pdbx_seq_one_letter_code
_entity_poly.pdbx_strand_id
1 'polypeptide(L)'
;MSDVFADLIGQEEAVETLRRAAAAARTRVTGGGARDGGDAQASAMTHAWLFTGPSSSDRTAAARAFAAALQCQRGTGCGQCPECHTVLAGTHADVTVVVSEGLSIGVSDIRSLVLRAASAPSGGRCKVGGIENADGLTEAAGNPLLRGWGGPAPPPVSCPPPPPPT
;
A
#
# COMPACT_ATOMS: atom_id res chain seq x y z
N MET A 1 -18.78 -12.56 -7.66
CA MET A 1 -18.09 -12.92 -6.41
C MET A 1 -17.33 -11.67 -6.00
N SER A 2 -17.91 -10.88 -5.10
CA SER A 2 -17.43 -9.51 -4.83
C SER A 2 -16.11 -9.57 -4.07
N ASP A 3 -15.09 -8.92 -4.62
CA ASP A 3 -13.76 -8.83 -4.05
C ASP A 3 -13.50 -7.41 -3.54
N VAL A 4 -12.30 -7.10 -3.04
CA VAL A 4 -12.02 -5.79 -2.42
C VAL A 4 -12.20 -4.59 -3.37
N PHE A 5 -12.23 -4.81 -4.68
CA PHE A 5 -12.38 -3.76 -5.68
C PHE A 5 -13.82 -3.64 -6.20
N ALA A 6 -14.76 -4.43 -5.69
CA ALA A 6 -16.13 -4.51 -6.20
C ALA A 6 -16.88 -3.15 -6.17
N ASP A 7 -16.52 -2.27 -5.23
CA ASP A 7 -17.16 -0.96 -5.06
C ASP A 7 -16.56 0.13 -6.00
N LEU A 8 -15.49 -0.17 -6.74
CA LEU A 8 -14.84 0.78 -7.66
C LEU A 8 -15.48 0.73 -9.06
N ILE A 9 -16.71 1.20 -9.15
CA ILE A 9 -17.50 1.17 -10.38
C ILE A 9 -16.96 2.18 -11.40
N GLY A 10 -16.78 1.75 -12.66
CA GLY A 10 -16.31 2.62 -13.76
C GLY A 10 -14.81 2.97 -13.69
N GLN A 11 -14.03 2.20 -12.92
CA GLN A 11 -12.57 2.38 -12.75
C GLN A 11 -11.79 1.13 -13.17
N GLU A 12 -12.24 0.43 -14.21
CA GLU A 12 -11.76 -0.90 -14.59
C GLU A 12 -10.26 -0.92 -14.92
N GLU A 13 -9.76 0.11 -15.59
CA GLU A 13 -8.33 0.23 -15.93
C GLU A 13 -7.45 0.42 -14.69
N ALA A 14 -7.90 1.25 -13.74
CA ALA A 14 -7.21 1.44 -12.47
C ALA A 14 -7.22 0.14 -11.66
N VAL A 15 -8.37 -0.53 -11.58
CA VAL A 15 -8.51 -1.83 -10.89
C VAL A 15 -7.57 -2.88 -11.48
N GLU A 16 -7.48 -2.97 -12.81
CA GLU A 16 -6.57 -3.91 -13.47
C GLU A 16 -5.10 -3.61 -13.14
N THR A 17 -4.72 -2.33 -13.15
CA THR A 17 -3.37 -1.90 -12.76
C THR A 17 -3.05 -2.30 -11.32
N LEU A 18 -3.97 -2.03 -10.38
CA LEU A 18 -3.83 -2.38 -8.97
C LEU A 18 -3.76 -3.90 -8.75
N ARG A 19 -4.50 -4.70 -9.53
CA ARG A 19 -4.44 -6.16 -9.47
C ARG A 19 -3.10 -6.71 -9.96
N ARG A 20 -2.60 -6.21 -11.10
CA ARG A 20 -1.28 -6.60 -11.64
C ARG A 20 -0.17 -6.28 -10.65
N ALA A 21 -0.24 -5.09 -10.07
CA ALA A 21 0.60 -4.68 -8.98
C ALA A 21 0.49 -5.70 -7.82
N ALA A 22 -0.68 -5.89 -7.21
CA ALA A 22 -0.85 -6.80 -6.06
C ALA A 22 -0.32 -8.22 -6.33
N ALA A 23 -0.53 -8.75 -7.53
CA ALA A 23 0.01 -10.05 -7.95
C ALA A 23 1.55 -10.06 -7.95
N ALA A 24 2.19 -9.02 -8.48
CA ALA A 24 3.64 -8.89 -8.53
C ALA A 24 4.29 -8.71 -7.14
N ALA A 25 3.61 -8.07 -6.18
CA ALA A 25 4.13 -8.01 -4.80
C ALA A 25 4.07 -9.39 -4.15
N ARG A 26 3.00 -10.14 -4.41
CA ARG A 26 2.81 -11.48 -3.84
C ARG A 26 3.89 -12.44 -4.29
N THR A 27 4.28 -12.44 -5.57
CA THR A 27 5.36 -13.30 -6.08
C THR A 27 6.72 -13.01 -5.43
N ARG A 28 7.02 -11.73 -5.16
CA ARG A 28 8.22 -11.31 -4.43
C ARG A 28 8.24 -11.84 -2.99
N VAL A 29 7.11 -11.77 -2.28
CA VAL A 29 7.00 -12.23 -0.88
C VAL A 29 6.99 -13.75 -0.75
N THR A 30 6.48 -14.50 -1.74
CA THR A 30 6.49 -15.96 -1.70
C THR A 30 7.81 -16.58 -2.17
N GLY A 31 8.85 -15.78 -2.42
CA GLY A 31 10.16 -16.27 -2.89
C GLY A 31 10.13 -16.82 -4.32
N GLY A 32 9.07 -16.54 -5.08
CA GLY A 32 8.90 -16.99 -6.47
C GLY A 32 9.64 -16.11 -7.49
N GLY A 33 10.71 -15.44 -7.07
CA GLY A 33 11.56 -14.65 -7.96
C GLY A 33 12.46 -15.58 -8.74
N ALA A 34 12.15 -15.77 -10.02
CA ALA A 34 13.03 -16.44 -10.96
C ALA A 34 14.45 -15.84 -10.86
N ARG A 35 15.43 -16.73 -10.62
CA ARG A 35 16.81 -16.48 -11.04
C ARG A 35 16.78 -16.59 -12.56
N ASP A 36 16.63 -15.48 -13.26
CA ASP A 36 17.09 -15.22 -14.63
C ASP A 36 16.29 -14.06 -15.23
N GLY A 37 16.99 -13.22 -16.01
CA GLY A 37 16.55 -11.88 -16.36
C GLY A 37 15.25 -11.77 -17.16
N GLY A 38 14.50 -10.72 -16.83
CA GLY A 38 13.52 -10.09 -17.71
C GLY A 38 12.05 -10.45 -17.45
N ASP A 39 11.45 -9.90 -16.39
CA ASP A 39 10.01 -10.01 -16.17
C ASP A 39 9.36 -8.63 -16.04
N ALA A 40 8.59 -8.24 -17.06
CA ALA A 40 7.72 -7.06 -17.03
C ALA A 40 6.75 -7.07 -15.82
N GLN A 41 6.44 -8.27 -15.28
CA GLN A 41 5.60 -8.44 -14.10
C GLN A 41 6.30 -8.00 -12.81
N ALA A 42 7.62 -8.17 -12.68
CA ALA A 42 8.35 -7.66 -11.52
C ALA A 42 8.27 -6.13 -11.46
N SER A 43 8.29 -5.43 -12.60
CA SER A 43 8.18 -3.97 -12.64
C SER A 43 6.78 -3.42 -12.38
N ALA A 44 5.73 -4.25 -12.33
CA ALA A 44 4.36 -3.79 -12.08
C ALA A 44 4.15 -3.24 -10.66
N MET A 45 5.04 -3.60 -9.72
CA MET A 45 5.00 -3.10 -8.35
C MET A 45 6.08 -2.09 -8.05
N THR A 46 5.63 -0.85 -7.84
CA THR A 46 6.41 0.25 -7.28
C THR A 46 6.21 0.39 -5.79
N HIS A 47 7.14 1.12 -5.19
CA HIS A 47 7.27 1.29 -3.76
C HIS A 47 6.39 2.44 -3.22
N ALA A 48 5.89 3.30 -4.10
CA ALA A 48 4.97 4.40 -3.80
C ALA A 48 3.90 4.53 -4.89
N TRP A 49 2.68 4.87 -4.47
CA TRP A 49 1.50 5.04 -5.31
C TRP A 49 0.80 6.35 -4.96
N LEU A 50 0.40 7.09 -5.98
CA LEU A 50 -0.38 8.32 -5.84
C LEU A 50 -1.74 8.11 -6.52
N PHE A 51 -2.81 8.17 -5.73
CA PHE A 51 -4.17 8.10 -6.24
C PHE A 51 -4.65 9.52 -6.54
N THR A 52 -4.94 9.80 -7.81
CA THR A 52 -5.47 11.08 -8.29
C THR A 52 -6.78 10.86 -9.05
N GLY A 53 -7.59 11.91 -9.19
CA GLY A 53 -8.89 11.84 -9.85
C GLY A 53 -9.83 12.96 -9.40
N PRO A 54 -10.96 13.18 -10.10
CA PRO A 54 -11.96 14.16 -9.71
C PRO A 54 -12.48 13.92 -8.28
N SER A 55 -13.11 14.93 -7.67
CA SER A 55 -13.66 14.83 -6.31
C SER A 55 -14.71 13.72 -6.15
N SER A 56 -15.35 13.30 -7.25
CA SER A 56 -16.30 12.19 -7.29
C SER A 56 -15.66 10.80 -7.38
N SER A 57 -14.34 10.72 -7.59
CA SER A 57 -13.63 9.44 -7.57
C SER A 57 -13.28 9.07 -6.14
N ASP A 58 -13.70 7.90 -5.68
CA ASP A 58 -13.39 7.37 -4.34
C ASP A 58 -11.92 6.91 -4.22
N ARG A 59 -10.99 7.87 -4.29
CA ARG A 59 -9.53 7.64 -4.21
C ARG A 59 -9.15 6.91 -2.92
N THR A 60 -9.80 7.26 -1.82
CA THR A 60 -9.60 6.60 -0.53
C THR A 60 -10.05 5.14 -0.56
N ALA A 61 -11.20 4.84 -1.19
CA ALA A 61 -11.66 3.48 -1.34
C ALA A 61 -10.69 2.67 -2.21
N ALA A 62 -10.21 3.24 -3.32
CA ALA A 62 -9.22 2.60 -4.19
C ALA A 62 -7.90 2.28 -3.46
N ALA A 63 -7.39 3.23 -2.67
CA ALA A 63 -6.19 3.03 -1.86
C ALA A 63 -6.38 1.94 -0.79
N ARG A 64 -7.52 1.92 -0.10
CA ARG A 64 -7.84 0.89 0.91
C ARG A 64 -8.04 -0.48 0.29
N ALA A 65 -8.75 -0.56 -0.84
CA ALA A 65 -8.93 -1.79 -1.60
C ALA A 65 -7.57 -2.35 -2.06
N PHE A 66 -6.68 -1.49 -2.55
CA PHE A 66 -5.33 -1.90 -2.91
C PHE A 66 -4.54 -2.40 -1.70
N ALA A 67 -4.53 -1.68 -0.58
CA ALA A 67 -3.88 -2.15 0.65
C ALA A 67 -4.43 -3.51 1.12
N ALA A 68 -5.75 -3.72 1.01
CA ALA A 68 -6.39 -4.99 1.34
C ALA A 68 -5.97 -6.12 0.38
N ALA A 69 -5.74 -5.79 -0.90
CA ALA A 69 -5.21 -6.74 -1.88
C ALA A 69 -3.76 -7.14 -1.59
N LEU A 70 -2.93 -6.23 -1.06
CA LEU A 70 -1.55 -6.52 -0.66
C LEU A 70 -1.46 -7.46 0.54
N GLN A 71 -2.36 -7.30 1.51
CA GLN A 71 -2.39 -8.13 2.72
C GLN A 71 -3.16 -9.44 2.52
N CYS A 72 -3.90 -9.57 1.42
CA CYS A 72 -4.76 -10.73 1.19
C CYS A 72 -3.99 -12.05 1.20
N GLN A 73 -4.41 -12.97 2.08
CA GLN A 73 -3.80 -14.31 2.20
C GLN A 73 -4.20 -15.22 1.03
N ARG A 74 -5.42 -15.08 0.50
CA ARG A 74 -6.04 -16.03 -0.44
C ARG A 74 -5.90 -15.67 -1.92
N GLY A 75 -5.20 -14.60 -2.26
CA GLY A 75 -5.09 -14.08 -3.64
C GLY A 75 -4.78 -12.59 -3.66
N THR A 76 -5.34 -11.87 -4.62
CA THR A 76 -5.20 -10.41 -4.81
C THR A 76 -6.45 -9.65 -4.36
N GLY A 77 -6.83 -9.82 -3.09
CA GLY A 77 -7.93 -9.08 -2.47
C GLY A 77 -9.28 -9.79 -2.51
N CYS A 78 -9.39 -10.98 -1.91
CA CYS A 78 -10.63 -11.79 -1.93
C CYS A 78 -11.85 -11.17 -1.21
N GLY A 79 -11.68 -10.11 -0.41
CA GLY A 79 -12.77 -9.43 0.29
C GLY A 79 -13.32 -10.16 1.53
N GLN A 80 -12.97 -11.43 1.75
CA GLN A 80 -13.58 -12.28 2.79
C GLN A 80 -12.59 -12.81 3.84
N CYS A 81 -11.28 -12.69 3.60
CA CYS A 81 -10.28 -13.14 4.57
C CYS A 81 -10.10 -12.11 5.71
N PRO A 82 -9.61 -12.53 6.90
CA PRO A 82 -9.43 -11.63 8.04
C PRO A 82 -8.54 -10.41 7.71
N GLU A 83 -7.50 -10.58 6.90
CA GLU A 83 -6.64 -9.47 6.47
C GLU A 83 -7.42 -8.47 5.62
N CYS A 84 -8.22 -8.92 4.64
CA CYS A 84 -9.03 -8.01 3.83
C CYS A 84 -10.04 -7.25 4.71
N HIS A 85 -10.71 -7.95 5.63
CA HIS A 85 -11.69 -7.32 6.52
C HIS A 85 -11.05 -6.28 7.44
N THR A 86 -9.92 -6.60 8.07
CA THR A 86 -9.27 -5.66 9.00
C THR A 86 -8.66 -4.46 8.28
N VAL A 87 -8.15 -4.62 7.05
CA VAL A 87 -7.71 -3.46 6.25
C VAL A 87 -8.89 -2.58 5.86
N LEU A 88 -9.98 -3.16 5.35
CA LEU A 88 -11.18 -2.39 4.97
C LEU A 88 -11.83 -1.70 6.18
N ALA A 89 -11.75 -2.31 7.37
CA ALA A 89 -12.18 -1.72 8.63
C ALA A 89 -11.19 -0.66 9.20
N GLY A 90 -9.99 -0.54 8.64
CA GLY A 90 -8.96 0.40 9.09
C GLY A 90 -8.24 0.00 10.39
N THR A 91 -8.31 -1.26 10.80
CA THR A 91 -7.76 -1.75 12.09
C THR A 91 -6.56 -2.69 11.93
N HIS A 92 -6.03 -2.84 10.71
CA HIS A 92 -4.95 -3.77 10.41
C HIS A 92 -3.59 -3.27 10.93
N ALA A 93 -2.87 -4.09 11.71
CA ALA A 93 -1.61 -3.68 12.37
C ALA A 93 -0.50 -3.22 11.39
N ASP A 94 -0.44 -3.84 10.20
CA ASP A 94 0.54 -3.50 9.17
C ASP A 94 0.06 -2.51 8.10
N VAL A 95 -1.14 -1.92 8.27
CA VAL A 95 -1.63 -0.84 7.40
C VAL A 95 -1.90 0.39 8.25
N THR A 96 -1.14 1.45 8.01
CA THR A 96 -1.29 2.73 8.72
C THR A 96 -1.67 3.80 7.71
N VAL A 97 -2.79 4.46 7.95
CA VAL A 97 -3.23 5.62 7.16
C VAL A 97 -3.27 6.83 8.07
N VAL A 98 -2.52 7.87 7.71
CA VAL A 98 -2.65 9.20 8.33
C VAL A 98 -3.75 9.94 7.61
N VAL A 99 -4.76 10.34 8.36
CA VAL A 99 -5.84 11.21 7.90
C VAL A 99 -5.62 12.58 8.52
N SER A 100 -5.81 13.65 7.77
CA SER A 100 -5.71 15.02 8.27
C SER A 100 -6.74 15.29 9.37
N GLU A 101 -6.30 15.69 10.56
CA GLU A 101 -7.17 16.32 11.56
C GLU A 101 -7.41 17.78 11.16
N GLY A 102 -8.45 18.03 10.35
CA GLY A 102 -8.72 19.36 9.79
C GLY A 102 -8.04 19.59 8.43
N LEU A 103 -7.22 20.65 8.31
CA LEU A 103 -6.60 21.08 7.04
C LEU A 103 -5.07 20.89 6.97
N SER A 104 -4.43 20.34 8.01
CA SER A 104 -2.98 20.24 8.03
C SER A 104 -2.47 18.89 8.54
N ILE A 105 -1.41 18.40 7.91
CA ILE A 105 -0.66 17.21 8.32
C ILE A 105 0.74 17.67 8.74
N GLY A 106 1.06 17.41 10.01
CA GLY A 106 2.27 17.88 10.64
C GLY A 106 3.49 17.00 10.37
N VAL A 107 4.67 17.57 10.59
CA VAL A 107 5.95 16.86 10.44
C VAL A 107 6.07 15.64 11.35
N SER A 108 5.45 15.69 12.53
CA SER A 108 5.47 14.60 13.52
C SER A 108 4.71 13.37 13.01
N ASP A 109 3.56 13.59 12.38
CA ASP A 109 2.71 12.52 11.85
C ASP A 109 3.41 11.79 10.71
N ILE A 110 4.06 12.55 9.82
CA ILE A 110 4.84 12.00 8.72
C ILE A 110 6.05 11.22 9.21
N ARG A 111 6.80 11.74 10.19
CA ARG A 111 7.93 11.00 10.77
C ARG A 111 7.47 9.70 11.40
N SER A 112 6.35 9.74 12.14
CA SER A 112 5.77 8.55 12.79
C SER A 112 5.26 7.54 11.76
N LEU A 113 4.68 8.01 10.65
CA LEU A 113 4.25 7.16 9.54
C LEU A 113 5.44 6.48 8.88
N VAL A 114 6.48 7.23 8.53
CA VAL A 114 7.71 6.69 7.91
C VAL A 114 8.38 5.67 8.82
N LEU A 115 8.50 5.95 10.12
CA LEU A 115 9.08 5.01 11.08
C LEU A 115 8.27 3.71 11.18
N ARG A 116 6.94 3.79 11.18
CA ARG A 116 6.08 2.60 11.18
C ARG A 116 6.17 1.83 9.87
N ALA A 117 6.17 2.50 8.72
CA ALA A 117 6.36 1.88 7.41
C ALA A 117 7.73 1.19 7.29
N ALA A 118 8.74 1.72 8.00
CA ALA A 118 10.09 1.18 8.05
C ALA A 118 10.26 -0.06 8.94
N SER A 119 9.33 -0.30 9.85
CA SER A 119 9.38 -1.46 10.74
C SER A 119 9.04 -2.77 10.01
N ALA A 120 9.51 -3.89 10.57
CA ALA A 120 9.12 -5.20 10.08
C ALA A 120 7.59 -5.40 10.19
N PRO A 121 6.95 -6.08 9.21
CA PRO A 121 5.56 -6.49 9.32
C PRO A 121 5.34 -7.38 10.56
N SER A 122 4.24 -7.14 11.30
CA SER A 122 3.91 -7.83 12.55
C SER A 122 3.14 -9.14 12.34
N GLY A 123 2.30 -9.19 11.31
CA GLY A 123 1.60 -10.41 10.89
C GLY A 123 1.37 -10.48 9.37
N GLY A 124 1.61 -9.37 8.67
CA GLY A 124 1.40 -9.20 7.25
C GLY A 124 2.61 -9.54 6.39
N ARG A 125 2.35 -9.58 5.08
CA ARG A 125 3.35 -9.80 4.03
C ARG A 125 4.09 -8.51 3.71
N CYS A 126 3.39 -7.39 3.82
CA CYS A 126 3.89 -6.07 3.50
C CYS A 126 3.55 -5.10 4.63
N LYS A 127 4.35 -4.05 4.78
CA LYS A 127 4.00 -2.85 5.56
C LYS A 127 3.45 -1.81 4.58
N VAL A 128 2.30 -1.24 4.88
CA VAL A 128 1.64 -0.22 4.04
C VAL A 128 1.40 1.05 4.86
N GLY A 129 2.03 2.14 4.45
CA GLY A 129 1.81 3.49 4.95
C GLY A 129 1.11 4.36 3.91
N GLY A 130 0.06 5.06 4.30
CA GLY A 130 -0.71 5.96 3.43
C GLY A 130 -0.99 7.31 4.08
N ILE A 131 -1.24 8.30 3.22
CA ILE A 131 -1.68 9.64 3.61
C ILE A 131 -2.95 9.95 2.83
N GLU A 132 -4.05 10.21 3.52
CA GLU A 132 -5.28 10.74 2.91
C GLU A 132 -5.20 12.27 2.84
N ASN A 133 -5.72 12.86 1.76
CA ASN A 133 -5.70 14.32 1.50
C ASN A 133 -4.29 14.92 1.63
N ALA A 134 -3.34 14.36 0.86
CA ALA A 134 -1.95 14.79 0.88
C ALA A 134 -1.74 16.27 0.45
N ASP A 135 -2.75 16.92 -0.09
CA ASP A 135 -2.80 18.38 -0.31
C ASP A 135 -2.76 19.19 1.01
N GLY A 136 -3.16 18.59 2.14
CA GLY A 136 -3.02 19.18 3.48
C GLY A 136 -1.61 19.08 4.08
N LEU A 137 -0.61 18.61 3.32
CA LEU A 137 0.74 18.44 3.85
C LEU A 137 1.43 19.79 4.08
N THR A 138 1.91 20.04 5.29
CA THR A 138 2.71 21.24 5.57
C THR A 138 4.06 21.19 4.84
N GLU A 139 4.63 22.35 4.50
CA GLU A 139 5.96 22.43 3.86
C GLU A 139 7.04 21.70 4.69
N ALA A 140 6.98 21.85 6.03
CA ALA A 140 7.87 21.18 6.97
C ALA A 140 7.74 19.65 6.94
N ALA A 141 6.57 19.12 6.58
CA ALA A 141 6.31 17.68 6.45
C ALA A 141 6.77 17.09 5.11
N GLY A 142 6.96 17.91 4.07
CA GLY A 142 7.38 17.45 2.74
C GLY A 142 8.78 16.84 2.68
N ASN A 143 9.77 17.48 3.31
CA ASN A 143 11.17 16.99 3.26
C ASN A 143 11.37 15.63 3.96
N PRO A 144 10.80 15.37 5.16
CA PRO A 144 10.84 14.03 5.76
C PRO A 144 10.13 12.97 4.92
N LEU A 145 9.02 13.32 4.27
CA LEU A 145 8.30 12.43 3.36
C LEU A 145 9.17 12.05 2.15
N LEU A 146 9.81 13.03 1.50
CA LEU A 146 10.71 12.77 0.37
C LEU A 146 11.90 11.89 0.76
N ARG A 147 12.48 12.11 1.95
CA ARG A 147 13.58 11.26 2.45
C ARG A 147 13.11 9.85 2.80
N GLY A 148 11.90 9.72 3.35
CA GLY A 148 11.29 8.44 3.67
C GLY A 148 10.91 7.64 2.43
N TRP A 149 10.44 8.30 1.36
CA TRP A 149 9.90 7.63 0.18
C TRP A 149 10.86 7.53 -1.01
N GLY A 150 11.78 8.49 -1.17
CA GLY A 150 12.78 8.50 -2.24
C GLY A 150 14.21 8.23 -1.79
N GLY A 151 14.46 8.12 -0.48
CA GLY A 151 15.78 7.85 0.09
C GLY A 151 16.03 6.35 0.35
N PRO A 152 17.18 5.98 0.95
CA PRO A 152 17.50 4.60 1.34
C PRO A 152 16.64 4.06 2.50
N ALA A 153 15.65 4.83 2.97
CA ALA A 153 14.68 4.42 3.97
C ALA A 153 13.64 3.47 3.35
N PRO A 154 12.96 2.64 4.14
CA PRO A 154 11.99 1.71 3.58
C PRO A 154 10.78 2.46 3.01
N PRO A 155 10.30 2.03 1.84
CA PRO A 155 9.24 2.71 1.14
C PRO A 155 7.86 2.59 1.82
N PRO A 156 6.89 3.44 1.41
CA PRO A 156 5.53 3.41 1.98
C PRO A 156 4.85 2.05 1.80
N VAL A 157 5.11 1.37 0.69
CA VAL A 157 4.78 -0.05 0.51
C VAL A 157 6.07 -0.84 0.54
N SER A 158 6.32 -1.55 1.64
CA SER A 158 7.49 -2.41 1.81
C SER A 158 7.06 -3.86 1.94
N CYS A 159 7.46 -4.70 0.99
CA CYS A 159 7.17 -6.14 0.97
C CYS A 159 8.49 -6.89 1.05
N PRO A 160 9.08 -7.08 2.25
CA PRO A 160 10.37 -7.74 2.38
C PRO A 160 10.29 -9.20 1.87
N PRO A 161 11.37 -9.71 1.26
CA PRO A 161 11.44 -11.12 0.89
C PRO A 161 11.35 -12.00 2.15
N PRO A 162 10.86 -13.24 2.02
CA PRO A 162 10.79 -14.16 3.15
C PRO A 162 12.21 -14.46 3.66
N PRO A 163 12.41 -14.64 4.98
CA PRO A 163 13.70 -15.02 5.51
C PRO A 163 14.13 -16.38 4.94
N PRO A 164 15.45 -16.64 4.75
CA PRO A 164 15.93 -17.94 4.28
C PRO A 164 15.53 -19.05 5.28
N PRO A 165 15.21 -20.27 4.81
CA PRO A 165 14.97 -21.38 5.71
C PRO A 165 16.25 -21.71 6.49
N THR A 166 16.17 -21.74 7.82
CA THR A 166 17.21 -22.24 8.74
C THR A 166 17.34 -23.75 8.67
#